data_AF-A0A1G7E1Y3-F1
#
_entry.id   AF-A0A1G7E1Y3-F1
#
_cell.length_a   1.000
_cell.length_b   1.000
_cell.length_c   1.000
_cell.angle_alpha   90.00
_cell.angle_beta   90.00
_cell.angle_gamma   90.00
#
_symmetry.space_group_name_H-M   'P 1'
#
loop_
_entity.id
_entity.type
_entity.pdbx_description
1 polymer ?
#
loop_
_entity_poly.entity_id
_entity_poly.type
_entity_poly.pdbx_seq_one_letter_code
_entity_poly.pdbx_strand_id
1 'polypeptide(L)'
;MKGLSFSSKGFSLVEVLLALAILGIVLAALNATLVTSLRQTSITGARTQAVQILNYIGRRMVGGETSLLPANSLTYDYGNLRQAFPDLPREVRFANPDLYRVRIENLGSPPWTGNLGVAVNEYRIQVCWRQTGGEHCAEARTYASPPLSGTPSAPLLPGIN
;
A
#
# COMPACT_ATOMS: atom_id res chain seq x y z
N MET A 1 48.50 27.21 -46.16
CA MET A 1 47.27 26.41 -45.98
C MET A 1 47.66 25.06 -45.39
N LYS A 2 47.37 24.83 -44.11
CA LYS A 2 47.68 23.57 -43.40
C LYS A 2 46.59 22.55 -43.76
N GLY A 3 46.96 21.50 -44.48
CA GLY A 3 46.06 20.39 -44.78
C GLY A 3 45.68 19.66 -43.49
N LEU A 4 44.39 19.66 -43.16
CA LEU A 4 43.80 18.77 -42.16
C LEU A 4 43.81 17.36 -42.75
N SER A 5 44.76 16.53 -42.28
CA SER A 5 44.76 15.09 -42.55
C SER A 5 43.65 14.45 -41.72
N PHE A 6 42.56 14.04 -42.35
CA PHE A 6 41.62 13.10 -41.75
C PHE A 6 42.17 11.69 -41.93
N SER A 7 42.62 11.09 -40.83
CA SER A 7 43.07 9.70 -40.78
C SER A 7 41.88 8.76 -40.98
N SER A 8 41.65 8.30 -42.21
CA SER A 8 40.70 7.23 -42.52
C SER A 8 41.32 5.85 -42.22
N LYS A 9 41.53 5.53 -40.94
CA LYS A 9 41.86 4.17 -40.53
C LYS A 9 40.56 3.39 -40.36
N GLY A 10 40.29 2.44 -41.27
CA GLY A 10 39.22 1.47 -41.10
C GLY A 10 39.49 0.58 -39.89
N PHE A 11 38.44 0.26 -39.13
CA PHE A 11 38.53 -0.63 -37.97
C PHE A 11 38.96 -2.04 -38.39
N SER A 12 39.86 -2.65 -37.61
CA SER A 12 40.19 -4.06 -37.84
C SER A 12 39.03 -4.97 -37.42
N LEU A 13 38.88 -6.13 -38.06
CA LEU A 13 37.82 -7.09 -37.74
C LEU A 13 37.87 -7.53 -36.26
N VAL A 14 39.07 -7.64 -35.68
CA VAL A 14 39.27 -7.94 -34.26
C VAL A 14 38.75 -6.83 -33.36
N GLU A 15 38.97 -5.56 -33.73
CA GLU A 15 38.53 -4.40 -32.98
C GLU A 15 37.00 -4.26 -32.98
N VAL A 16 36.35 -4.55 -34.11
CA VAL A 16 34.87 -4.58 -34.20
C VAL A 16 34.29 -5.70 -33.36
N LEU A 17 34.87 -6.91 -33.41
CA LEU A 17 34.42 -8.03 -32.58
C LEU A 17 34.59 -7.75 -31.09
N LEU A 18 35.71 -7.14 -30.69
CA LEU A 18 35.96 -6.75 -29.31
C LEU A 18 34.96 -5.67 -28.85
N ALA A 19 34.70 -4.66 -29.69
CA ALA A 19 33.72 -3.62 -29.40
C ALA A 19 32.31 -4.20 -29.22
N LEU A 20 31.89 -5.13 -30.08
CA LEU A 20 30.60 -5.81 -29.98
C LEU A 20 30.51 -6.69 -28.72
N ALA A 21 31.58 -7.39 -28.35
CA ALA A 21 31.62 -8.19 -27.13
C ALA A 21 31.46 -7.32 -25.88
N ILE A 22 32.20 -6.20 -25.81
CA ILE A 22 32.09 -5.23 -24.71
C ILE A 22 30.68 -4.63 -24.67
N LEU A 23 30.14 -4.23 -25.82
CA LEU A 23 28.80 -3.68 -25.92
C LEU A 23 27.74 -4.68 -25.42
N GLY A 24 27.87 -5.95 -25.78
CA GLY A 24 26.98 -7.02 -25.32
C GLY A 24 27.01 -7.21 -23.80
N ILE A 25 28.20 -7.20 -23.20
CA ILE A 25 28.36 -7.29 -21.74
C ILE A 25 27.73 -6.08 -21.05
N VAL A 26 27.95 -4.88 -21.58
CA VAL A 26 27.38 -3.63 -21.04
C VAL A 26 25.85 -3.66 -21.12
N LEU A 27 25.27 -4.09 -22.25
CA LEU A 27 23.81 -4.24 -22.38
C LEU A 27 23.25 -5.26 -21.38
N ALA A 28 23.92 -6.39 -21.18
CA ALA A 28 23.47 -7.40 -20.23
C ALA A 28 23.47 -6.86 -18.78
N ALA A 29 24.52 -6.15 -18.39
CA ALA A 29 24.62 -5.52 -17.07
C ALA A 29 23.53 -4.44 -16.87
N LEU A 30 23.28 -3.60 -17.87
CA LEU A 30 22.20 -2.60 -17.86
C LEU A 30 20.81 -3.23 -17.75
N ASN A 31 20.55 -4.32 -18.47
CA ASN A 31 19.28 -5.03 -18.37
C ASN A 31 19.08 -5.64 -16.97
N ALA A 32 20.13 -6.21 -16.38
CA ALA A 32 20.07 -6.77 -15.03
C ALA A 32 19.79 -5.70 -13.96
N THR A 33 20.41 -4.52 -14.07
CA THR A 33 20.16 -3.42 -13.13
C THR A 33 18.75 -2.86 -13.27
N LEU A 34 18.27 -2.65 -14.50
CA LEU A 34 16.89 -2.19 -14.75
C LEU A 34 15.85 -3.14 -14.15
N VAL A 35 15.98 -4.45 -14.37
CA VAL A 35 15.07 -5.46 -13.80
C VAL A 35 15.11 -5.43 -12.27
N THR A 36 16.30 -5.28 -11.69
CA THR A 36 16.46 -5.22 -10.23
C THR A 36 15.82 -3.96 -9.64
N SER A 37 16.03 -2.81 -10.27
CA SER A 37 15.41 -1.54 -9.86
C SER A 37 13.88 -1.61 -9.98
N LEU A 38 13.33 -2.14 -11.07
CA LEU A 38 11.88 -2.30 -11.24
C LEU A 38 11.26 -3.19 -10.15
N ARG A 39 11.93 -4.30 -9.79
CA ARG A 39 11.49 -5.15 -8.69
C ARG A 39 11.50 -4.39 -7.36
N GLN A 40 12.58 -3.69 -7.04
CA GLN A 40 12.65 -2.91 -5.80
C GLN A 40 11.59 -1.78 -5.75
N THR A 41 11.37 -1.07 -6.85
CA THR A 41 10.34 -0.01 -6.93
C THR A 41 8.93 -0.57 -6.74
N SER A 42 8.64 -1.74 -7.31
CA SER A 42 7.33 -2.40 -7.15
C SER A 42 7.05 -2.80 -5.69
N ILE A 43 8.08 -3.24 -4.95
CA ILE A 43 7.95 -3.68 -3.55
C ILE A 43 7.71 -2.49 -2.63
N THR A 44 8.52 -1.44 -2.78
CA THR A 44 8.39 -0.21 -2.00
C THR A 44 7.06 0.48 -2.28
N GLY A 45 6.61 0.45 -3.55
CA GLY A 45 5.31 0.98 -3.96
C GLY A 45 4.13 0.27 -3.28
N ALA A 46 4.12 -1.07 -3.28
CA ALA A 46 3.04 -1.85 -2.67
C ALA A 46 2.92 -1.64 -1.16
N ARG A 47 4.05 -1.60 -0.45
CA ARG A 47 4.05 -1.32 0.99
C ARG A 47 3.56 0.09 1.31
N THR A 48 3.98 1.09 0.54
CA THR A 48 3.54 2.47 0.72
C THR A 48 2.04 2.59 0.54
N GLN A 49 1.52 1.98 -0.52
CA GLN A 49 0.10 1.88 -0.81
C GLN A 49 -0.68 1.19 0.33
N ALA A 50 -0.19 0.06 0.84
CA ALA A 50 -0.81 -0.63 1.97
C ALA A 50 -0.91 0.28 3.22
N VAL A 51 0.15 1.05 3.52
CA VAL A 51 0.14 2.00 4.64
C VAL A 51 -0.83 3.15 4.40
N GLN A 52 -0.98 3.62 3.15
CA GLN A 52 -1.97 4.65 2.85
C GLN A 52 -3.41 4.15 3.02
N ILE A 53 -3.72 2.93 2.58
CA ILE A 53 -5.01 2.29 2.85
C ILE A 53 -5.22 2.17 4.36
N LEU A 54 -4.19 1.73 5.09
CA LEU A 54 -4.24 1.59 6.54
C LEU A 54 -4.57 2.93 7.22
N ASN A 55 -3.92 4.02 6.81
CA ASN A 55 -4.17 5.35 7.35
C ASN A 55 -5.59 5.84 7.02
N TYR A 56 -6.06 5.59 5.81
CA TYR A 56 -7.41 5.92 5.39
C TYR A 56 -8.46 5.21 6.25
N ILE A 57 -8.34 3.89 6.41
CA ILE A 57 -9.25 3.09 7.25
C ILE A 57 -9.16 3.53 8.71
N GLY A 58 -7.95 3.74 9.23
CA GLY A 58 -7.73 4.22 10.60
C GLY A 58 -8.43 5.55 10.88
N ARG A 59 -8.37 6.52 9.95
CA ARG A 59 -9.08 7.80 10.10
C ARG A 59 -10.60 7.63 10.14
N ARG A 60 -11.16 6.78 9.27
CA ARG A 60 -12.60 6.52 9.22
C ARG A 60 -13.09 5.81 10.50
N MET A 61 -12.31 4.86 11.02
CA MET A 61 -12.60 4.20 12.29
C MET A 61 -12.59 5.16 13.48
N VAL A 62 -11.54 5.98 13.60
CA VAL A 62 -11.45 7.00 14.67
C VAL A 62 -12.53 8.08 14.49
N GLY A 63 -12.92 8.37 13.26
CA GLY A 63 -14.06 9.23 12.92
C GLY A 63 -15.44 8.65 13.28
N GLY A 64 -15.50 7.43 13.83
CA GLY A 64 -16.73 6.83 14.32
C GLY A 64 -17.57 6.13 13.26
N GLU A 65 -16.98 5.75 12.12
CA GLU A 65 -17.71 5.00 11.11
C GLU A 65 -18.03 3.58 11.58
N THR A 66 -19.31 3.35 11.83
CA THR A 66 -19.82 2.13 12.48
C THR A 66 -19.68 0.89 11.63
N SER A 67 -19.67 1.01 10.30
CA SER A 67 -19.45 -0.10 9.35
C SER A 67 -18.05 -0.72 9.50
N LEU A 68 -17.10 0.02 10.08
CA LEU A 68 -15.71 -0.40 10.29
C LEU A 68 -15.42 -0.85 11.72
N LEU A 69 -16.44 -0.90 12.59
CA LEU A 69 -16.31 -1.27 14.00
C LEU A 69 -16.97 -2.64 14.26
N PRO A 70 -16.33 -3.75 13.85
CA PRO A 70 -16.91 -5.08 14.02
C PRO A 70 -16.97 -5.49 15.49
N ALA A 71 -17.93 -6.35 15.82
CA ALA A 71 -17.97 -7.02 17.13
C ALA A 71 -16.76 -7.94 17.34
N ASN A 72 -16.37 -8.69 16.30
CA ASN A 72 -15.25 -9.64 16.34
C ASN A 72 -14.20 -9.30 15.28
N SER A 73 -14.52 -9.53 14.00
CA SER A 73 -13.64 -9.15 12.88
C SER A 73 -14.44 -8.84 11.62
N LEU A 74 -13.84 -8.05 10.74
CA LEU A 74 -14.36 -7.67 9.44
C LEU A 74 -13.23 -7.81 8.41
N THR A 75 -13.51 -8.45 7.29
CA THR A 75 -12.54 -8.64 6.22
C THR A 75 -13.10 -8.14 4.90
N TYR A 76 -12.34 -7.29 4.23
CA TYR A 76 -12.53 -6.92 2.84
C TYR A 76 -11.48 -7.65 2.01
N ASP A 77 -11.90 -8.73 1.35
CA ASP A 77 -11.03 -9.55 0.50
C ASP A 77 -10.55 -8.81 -0.76
N TYR A 78 -9.51 -9.38 -1.37
CA TYR A 78 -9.02 -8.98 -2.69
C TYR A 78 -10.19 -8.89 -3.69
N GLY A 79 -10.23 -7.81 -4.47
CA GLY A 79 -11.34 -7.55 -5.40
C GLY A 79 -12.50 -6.71 -4.85
N ASN A 80 -12.63 -6.59 -3.52
CA ASN A 80 -13.82 -5.99 -2.91
C ASN A 80 -13.60 -4.58 -2.38
N LEU A 81 -12.33 -4.15 -2.26
CA LEU A 81 -11.98 -2.87 -1.63
C LEU A 81 -12.55 -1.66 -2.39
N ARG A 82 -12.49 -1.67 -3.73
CA ARG A 82 -13.03 -0.56 -4.54
C ARG A 82 -14.54 -0.41 -4.39
N GLN A 83 -15.27 -1.52 -4.23
CA GLN A 83 -16.71 -1.50 -4.05
C GLN A 83 -17.10 -0.98 -2.66
N ALA A 84 -16.37 -1.39 -1.62
CA ALA A 84 -16.59 -0.94 -0.26
C ALA A 84 -16.18 0.53 -0.05
N PHE A 85 -15.14 0.99 -0.75
CA PHE A 85 -14.56 2.33 -0.61
C PHE A 85 -14.34 2.98 -1.99
N PRO A 86 -15.41 3.47 -2.65
CA PRO A 86 -15.33 4.02 -4.00
C PRO A 86 -14.53 5.33 -4.10
N ASP A 87 -14.35 6.01 -2.98
CA ASP A 87 -13.60 7.25 -2.81
C ASP A 87 -12.08 7.03 -2.60
N LEU A 88 -11.68 5.84 -2.13
CA LEU A 88 -10.29 5.50 -1.82
C LEU A 88 -9.30 5.69 -2.99
N PRO A 89 -9.61 5.33 -4.25
CA PRO A 89 -8.74 5.64 -5.39
C PRO A 89 -8.51 7.14 -5.60
N ARG A 90 -9.49 7.98 -5.27
CA ARG A 90 -9.46 9.43 -5.48
C ARG A 90 -8.63 10.13 -4.42
N GLU A 91 -8.82 9.75 -3.16
CA GLU A 91 -8.16 10.41 -2.02
C GLU A 91 -6.66 10.11 -1.96
N VAL A 92 -6.25 8.93 -2.42
CA VAL A 92 -4.88 8.43 -2.26
C VAL A 92 -4.10 8.39 -3.59
N ARG A 93 -4.73 8.77 -4.72
CA ARG A 93 -4.20 8.58 -6.09
C ARG A 93 -3.72 7.13 -6.30
N PHE A 94 -4.57 6.19 -5.91
CA PHE A 94 -4.23 4.78 -5.82
C PHE A 94 -4.39 4.09 -7.18
N ALA A 95 -3.43 3.25 -7.59
CA ALA A 95 -3.46 2.57 -8.89
C ALA A 95 -4.57 1.51 -8.96
N ASN A 96 -4.63 0.59 -7.98
CA ASN A 96 -5.69 -0.41 -7.92
C ASN A 96 -5.88 -0.99 -6.50
N PRO A 97 -6.91 -0.56 -5.73
CA PRO A 97 -7.10 -1.01 -4.35
C PRO A 97 -7.53 -2.47 -4.22
N ASP A 98 -8.04 -3.06 -5.31
CA ASP A 98 -8.47 -4.45 -5.34
C ASP A 98 -7.31 -5.45 -5.23
N LEU A 99 -6.07 -4.98 -5.34
CA LEU A 99 -4.85 -5.76 -5.09
C LEU A 99 -4.52 -5.93 -3.61
N TYR A 100 -5.36 -5.41 -2.72
CA TYR A 100 -5.16 -5.41 -1.28
C TYR A 100 -6.35 -6.08 -0.57
N ARG A 101 -6.06 -6.73 0.56
CA ARG A 101 -7.05 -7.22 1.52
C ARG A 101 -6.94 -6.41 2.80
N VAL A 102 -8.07 -5.99 3.36
CA VAL A 102 -8.12 -5.33 4.67
C VAL A 102 -8.79 -6.25 5.67
N ARG A 103 -8.19 -6.43 6.85
CA ARG A 103 -8.80 -7.13 7.99
C ARG A 103 -8.79 -6.21 9.21
N ILE A 104 -9.94 -6.07 9.84
CA ILE A 104 -10.13 -5.33 11.08
C ILE A 104 -10.54 -6.34 12.14
N GLU A 105 -9.86 -6.33 13.28
CA GLU A 105 -10.15 -7.21 14.41
C GLU A 105 -10.36 -6.37 15.66
N ASN A 106 -11.43 -6.66 16.39
CA ASN A 106 -11.74 -6.04 17.67
C ASN A 106 -11.02 -6.83 18.77
N LEU A 107 -10.07 -6.17 19.43
CA LEU A 107 -9.30 -6.75 20.55
C LEU A 107 -9.97 -6.50 21.91
N GLY A 108 -11.14 -5.86 21.91
CA GLY A 108 -11.91 -5.56 23.12
C GLY A 108 -11.47 -4.28 23.80
N SER A 109 -12.00 -4.06 25.01
CA SER A 109 -11.67 -2.90 25.82
C SER A 109 -10.29 -3.08 26.47
N PRO A 110 -9.36 -2.13 26.31
CA PRO A 110 -8.07 -2.16 27.00
C PRO A 110 -8.21 -2.13 28.53
N PRO A 111 -7.27 -2.70 29.30
CA PRO A 111 -7.37 -2.72 30.76
C PRO A 111 -7.39 -1.33 31.42
N TRP A 112 -6.80 -0.32 30.78
CA TRP A 112 -6.67 1.04 31.34
C TRP A 112 -7.96 1.86 31.29
N THR A 113 -8.93 1.47 30.47
CA THR A 113 -10.16 2.26 30.23
C THR A 113 -11.13 2.20 31.39
N GLY A 114 -11.16 1.09 32.13
CA GLY A 114 -12.06 0.88 33.27
C GLY A 114 -11.86 1.92 34.38
N ASN A 115 -10.61 2.33 34.62
CA ASN A 115 -10.28 3.33 35.64
C ASN A 115 -10.64 4.76 35.22
N LEU A 116 -10.79 5.01 33.91
CA LEU A 116 -11.07 6.33 33.35
C LEU A 116 -12.56 6.52 33.00
N GLY A 117 -13.37 5.46 33.08
CA GLY A 117 -14.78 5.51 32.68
C GLY A 117 -14.99 5.77 31.18
N VAL A 118 -13.99 5.48 30.35
CA VAL A 118 -14.06 5.71 28.90
C VAL A 118 -14.44 4.42 28.19
N ALA A 119 -15.49 4.44 27.38
CA ALA A 119 -15.89 3.31 26.55
C ALA A 119 -15.13 3.37 25.21
N VAL A 120 -14.08 2.56 25.07
CA VAL A 120 -13.26 2.47 23.85
C VAL A 120 -12.74 1.05 23.68
N ASN A 121 -12.71 0.57 22.44
CA ASN A 121 -12.12 -0.72 22.08
C ASN A 121 -10.82 -0.50 21.31
N GLU A 122 -9.86 -1.40 21.51
CA GLU A 122 -8.69 -1.52 20.67
C GLU A 122 -9.02 -2.33 19.42
N TYR A 123 -8.62 -1.83 18.26
CA TYR A 123 -8.78 -2.51 16.99
C TYR A 123 -7.43 -2.70 16.31
N ARG A 124 -7.23 -3.88 15.75
CA ARG A 124 -6.09 -4.19 14.88
C ARG A 124 -6.55 -4.06 13.42
N ILE A 125 -5.82 -3.27 12.64
CA ILE A 125 -6.03 -3.10 11.21
C ILE A 125 -4.85 -3.74 10.49
N GLN A 126 -5.12 -4.67 9.59
CA GLN A 126 -4.14 -5.32 8.73
C GLN A 126 -4.48 -5.07 7.27
N VAL A 127 -3.50 -4.61 6.50
CA VAL A 127 -3.62 -4.43 5.04
C VAL A 127 -2.59 -5.31 4.36
N CYS A 128 -3.05 -6.31 3.62
CA CYS A 128 -2.21 -7.33 3.01
C CYS A 128 -2.19 -7.22 1.48
N TRP A 129 -1.04 -7.43 0.87
CA TRP A 129 -0.84 -7.51 -0.58
C TRP A 129 -0.11 -8.80 -0.95
N ARG A 130 -0.30 -9.25 -2.18
CA ARG A 130 0.38 -10.44 -2.70
C ARG A 130 1.64 -10.03 -3.44
N GLN A 131 2.72 -10.75 -3.19
CA GLN A 131 3.98 -10.62 -3.90
C GLN A 131 4.55 -12.01 -4.22
N THR A 132 5.51 -12.10 -5.14
CA THR A 132 6.15 -13.39 -5.49
C THR A 132 6.66 -14.10 -4.23
N GLY A 133 6.06 -15.25 -3.92
CA GLY A 133 6.44 -16.09 -2.79
C GLY A 133 5.58 -15.95 -1.54
N GLY A 134 4.60 -15.04 -1.49
CA GLY A 134 3.69 -14.96 -0.34
C GLY A 134 2.80 -13.72 -0.24
N GLU A 135 2.10 -13.65 0.88
CA GLU A 135 1.31 -12.50 1.28
C GLU A 135 2.10 -11.68 2.30
N HIS A 136 2.12 -10.37 2.13
CA HIS A 136 2.78 -9.44 3.03
C HIS A 136 1.74 -8.49 3.60
N CYS A 137 1.85 -8.13 4.88
CA CYS A 137 0.88 -7.29 5.55
C CYS A 137 1.56 -6.10 6.25
N ALA A 138 0.90 -4.95 6.19
CA ALA A 138 1.14 -3.82 7.08
C ALA A 138 0.08 -3.88 8.20
N GLU A 139 0.50 -3.67 9.44
CA GLU A 139 -0.39 -3.70 10.60
C GLU A 139 -0.29 -2.39 11.39
N ALA A 140 -1.42 -1.97 11.95
CA ALA A 140 -1.50 -0.92 12.95
C ALA A 140 -2.60 -1.24 13.96
N ARG A 141 -2.53 -0.54 15.09
CA ARG A 141 -3.54 -0.57 16.14
C ARG A 141 -4.13 0.81 16.30
N THR A 142 -5.42 0.86 16.51
CA THR A 142 -6.14 2.10 16.80
C THR A 142 -7.16 1.88 17.91
N TYR A 143 -7.62 2.97 18.51
CA TYR A 143 -8.68 2.95 19.50
C TYR A 143 -9.89 3.68 18.91
N ALA A 144 -11.06 3.07 19.01
CA ALA A 144 -12.31 3.65 18.51
C ALA A 144 -13.47 3.23 19.41
N SER A 145 -14.64 3.81 19.17
CA SER A 145 -15.86 3.46 19.91
C SER A 145 -16.12 1.95 19.88
N PRO A 146 -16.71 1.37 20.93
CA PRO A 146 -17.15 -0.01 20.93
C PRO A 146 -18.12 -0.28 19.77
N PRO A 147 -18.21 -1.53 19.30
CA PRO A 147 -19.16 -1.92 18.27
C PRO A 147 -20.59 -1.62 18.75
N LEU A 148 -21.41 -1.03 17.87
CA LEU A 148 -22.81 -0.77 18.19
C LEU A 148 -23.54 -2.08 18.44
N SER A 149 -23.84 -2.34 19.72
CA SER A 149 -24.63 -3.48 20.16
C SER A 149 -26.08 -3.01 20.31
N GLY A 150 -26.89 -3.16 19.26
CA GLY A 150 -28.29 -2.73 19.27
C GLY A 150 -28.53 -1.29 18.82
N THR A 151 -29.81 -0.99 18.52
CA THR A 151 -30.37 0.24 17.92
C THR A 151 -29.68 1.53 18.34
N PRO A 152 -29.52 2.51 17.41
CA PRO A 152 -28.85 3.77 17.71
C PRO A 152 -29.63 4.55 18.78
N SER A 153 -29.18 4.51 20.02
CA SER A 153 -29.61 5.43 21.07
C SER A 153 -28.59 6.57 21.21
N ALA A 154 -28.24 7.19 20.10
CA ALA A 154 -27.79 8.57 20.15
C ALA A 154 -29.07 9.42 20.05
N PRO A 155 -29.36 10.33 21.01
CA PRO A 155 -30.41 11.31 20.81
C PRO A 155 -30.10 12.06 19.51
N LEU A 156 -31.05 12.07 18.57
CA LEU A 156 -31.01 13.01 17.46
C LEU A 156 -30.89 14.41 18.07
N LEU A 157 -29.82 15.14 17.74
CA LEU A 157 -29.72 16.55 18.08
C LEU A 157 -30.94 17.25 17.48
N PRO A 158 -31.82 17.85 18.30
CA PRO A 158 -32.91 18.64 17.77
C PRO A 158 -32.31 19.89 17.13
N GLY A 159 -32.54 20.09 15.82
CA GLY A 159 -32.30 21.40 15.20
C GLY A 159 -31.51 21.43 13.90
N ILE A 160 -31.78 20.53 12.94
CA ILE A 160 -31.51 20.82 11.53
C ILE A 160 -32.74 20.45 10.72
N ASN A 161 -33.64 21.44 10.61
CA ASN A 161 -34.59 21.55 9.51
C ASN A 161 -33.95 22.41 8.43
#